data_AF-A0A7C5U8T9-F1
#
_entry.id   AF-A0A7C5U8T9-F1
#
_cell.length_a   1.000
_cell.length_b   1.000
_cell.length_c   1.000
_cell.angle_alpha   90.00
_cell.angle_beta   90.00
_cell.angle_gamma   90.00
#
_symmetry.space_group_name_H-M   'P 1'
#
loop_
_entity.id
_entity.type
_entity.pdbx_description
1 polymer ?
#
loop_
_entity_poly.entity_id
_entity_poly.type
_entity_poly.pdbx_seq_one_letter_code
_entity_poly.pdbx_strand_id
1 'polypeptide(L)'
;PKPRPVTERHNGMTYKVMWEEAITANPDWVIITSWNEWFEGSEIEPSVENGERELKTTAEYAPKFKALPPRKPKEVKTAISEHERQTLLKALHGKKIALLPDASSEAVWTMINWGIEITPISWEQVVDESVFNPNSFAVAIYAGGEVYRPTVHRQNDVLNALRRYVEAGGTLLVLPAAPMPFHYDEAKRKEANRGTVYHSPALGLPLTIAWESPPKELKLNFVVLEEGLLKHLPKQFPFPQSGDLRWRPLLPERAEPNAKVKILLELQDDSGKSHGAGAAIVSIGKGRIVYVWFRLLDMDIGEQLLFDILSAL
;
A
#
# COMPACT_ATOMS: atom_id res chain seq x y z
N PRO A 1 0.78 32.19 8.82
CA PRO A 1 0.13 31.29 7.84
C PRO A 1 0.01 32.00 6.48
N LYS A 2 0.35 31.32 5.37
CA LYS A 2 0.01 31.85 4.04
C LYS A 2 -1.53 31.86 3.89
N PRO A 3 -2.13 32.86 3.25
CA PRO A 3 -3.57 32.87 3.00
C PRO A 3 -3.95 31.60 2.22
N ARG A 4 -5.14 31.05 2.51
CA ARG A 4 -5.68 29.94 1.70
C ARG A 4 -5.86 30.46 0.27
N PRO A 5 -5.55 29.65 -0.76
CA PRO A 5 -5.83 30.04 -2.13
C PRO A 5 -7.34 30.29 -2.27
N VAL A 6 -7.69 31.41 -2.90
CA VAL A 6 -9.08 31.77 -3.22
C VAL A 6 -9.24 31.59 -4.73
N THR A 7 -10.22 30.80 -5.12
CA THR A 7 -10.62 30.64 -6.53
C THR A 7 -11.95 31.34 -6.73
N GLU A 8 -11.99 32.33 -7.62
CA GLU A 8 -13.23 33.03 -7.94
C GLU A 8 -14.22 32.10 -8.66
N ARG A 9 -15.52 32.29 -8.41
CA ARG A 9 -16.58 31.56 -9.12
C ARG A 9 -16.79 32.05 -10.55
N HIS A 10 -16.26 33.22 -10.90
CA HIS A 10 -16.41 33.88 -12.21
C HIS A 10 -17.86 33.83 -12.73
N ASN A 11 -18.80 34.24 -11.88
CA ASN A 11 -20.24 34.18 -12.15
C ASN A 11 -20.75 32.78 -12.59
N GLY A 12 -20.22 31.73 -11.99
CA GLY A 12 -20.57 30.33 -12.27
C GLY A 12 -19.72 29.67 -13.36
N MET A 13 -18.86 30.41 -14.08
CA MET A 13 -18.03 29.83 -15.15
C MET A 13 -17.04 28.80 -14.63
N THR A 14 -16.46 29.01 -13.44
CA THR A 14 -15.52 28.06 -12.83
C THR A 14 -16.16 26.68 -12.68
N TYR A 15 -17.39 26.61 -12.19
CA TYR A 15 -18.09 25.34 -11.96
C TYR A 15 -18.50 24.66 -13.27
N LYS A 16 -18.88 25.43 -14.30
CA LYS A 16 -19.17 24.91 -15.63
C LYS A 16 -17.95 24.27 -16.27
N VAL A 17 -16.80 24.95 -16.24
CA VAL A 17 -15.54 24.41 -16.78
C VAL A 17 -15.15 23.13 -16.04
N MET A 18 -15.26 23.09 -14.71
CA MET A 18 -15.00 21.86 -13.94
C MET A 18 -15.89 20.70 -14.36
N TRP A 19 -17.18 20.95 -14.63
CA TRP A 19 -18.09 19.92 -15.16
C TRP A 19 -17.72 19.48 -16.57
N GLU A 20 -17.36 20.41 -17.46
CA GLU A 20 -16.95 20.11 -18.84
C GLU A 20 -15.69 19.25 -18.88
N GLU A 21 -14.69 19.58 -18.06
CA GLU A 21 -13.48 18.79 -17.91
C GLU A 21 -13.76 17.42 -17.28
N ALA A 22 -14.62 17.36 -16.25
CA ALA A 22 -15.03 16.10 -15.64
C ALA A 22 -15.73 15.19 -16.66
N ILE A 23 -16.64 15.71 -17.49
CA ILE A 23 -17.30 14.93 -18.54
C ILE A 23 -16.31 14.49 -19.62
N THR A 24 -15.41 15.39 -20.04
CA THR A 24 -14.37 15.10 -21.04
C THR A 24 -13.43 13.98 -20.59
N ALA A 25 -13.12 13.92 -19.29
CA ALA A 25 -12.31 12.85 -18.71
C ALA A 25 -13.00 11.47 -18.73
N ASN A 26 -14.32 11.41 -18.97
CA ASN A 26 -15.16 10.21 -18.95
C ASN A 26 -14.92 9.29 -17.73
N PRO A 27 -15.02 9.81 -16.49
CA PRO A 27 -14.79 9.03 -15.28
C PRO A 27 -15.98 8.13 -14.99
N ASP A 28 -15.75 7.11 -14.16
CA ASP A 28 -16.82 6.23 -13.67
C ASP A 28 -17.72 6.97 -12.68
N TRP A 29 -17.15 7.83 -11.82
CA TRP A 29 -17.85 8.64 -10.82
C TRP A 29 -17.40 10.11 -10.85
N VAL A 30 -18.29 11.02 -10.48
CA VAL A 30 -18.00 12.44 -10.21
C VAL A 30 -18.40 12.74 -8.77
N ILE A 31 -17.49 13.37 -8.02
CA ILE A 31 -17.74 13.86 -6.66
C ILE A 31 -17.84 15.37 -6.71
N ILE A 32 -18.90 15.93 -6.12
CA ILE A 32 -19.10 17.37 -5.99
C ILE A 32 -18.68 17.78 -4.58
N THR A 33 -17.63 18.59 -4.50
CA THR A 33 -17.21 19.26 -3.27
C THR A 33 -17.65 20.72 -3.36
N SER A 34 -18.74 21.12 -2.70
CA SER A 34 -19.53 20.39 -1.70
C SER A 34 -21.02 20.74 -1.79
N TRP A 35 -21.88 20.07 -1.00
CA TRP A 35 -23.23 20.58 -0.77
C TRP A 35 -23.18 21.93 -0.05
N ASN A 36 -22.59 21.99 1.15
CA ASN A 36 -22.68 23.12 2.07
C ASN A 36 -21.41 23.38 2.91
N GLU A 37 -20.21 23.22 2.35
CA GLU A 37 -18.97 23.61 3.05
C GLU A 37 -18.72 25.12 2.92
N TRP A 38 -19.55 25.89 3.63
CA TRP A 38 -19.56 27.36 3.63
C TRP A 38 -18.25 27.96 4.14
N PHE A 39 -17.53 27.29 5.05
CA PHE A 39 -16.26 27.82 5.58
C PHE A 39 -15.15 27.81 4.52
N GLU A 40 -15.28 26.98 3.48
CA GLU A 40 -14.37 26.94 2.33
C GLU A 40 -14.93 27.65 1.09
N GLY A 41 -16.19 28.09 1.14
CA GLY A 41 -16.85 28.75 0.02
C GLY A 41 -17.07 27.83 -1.20
N SER A 42 -17.18 26.51 -0.98
CA SER A 42 -17.33 25.49 -2.02
C SER A 42 -18.77 24.97 -2.20
N GLU A 43 -19.72 25.57 -1.49
CA GLU A 43 -21.12 25.17 -1.49
C GLU A 43 -21.78 25.28 -2.88
N ILE A 44 -22.66 24.32 -3.19
CA ILE A 44 -23.69 24.45 -4.23
C ILE A 44 -25.07 24.76 -3.64
N GLU A 45 -25.22 24.69 -2.31
CA GLU A 45 -26.41 25.11 -1.58
C GLU A 45 -26.78 26.56 -1.95
N PRO A 46 -28.07 26.88 -2.13
CA PRO A 46 -28.48 28.22 -2.49
C PRO A 46 -28.03 29.27 -1.47
N SER A 47 -27.51 30.39 -1.99
CA SER A 47 -27.02 31.53 -1.21
C SER A 47 -27.74 32.81 -1.57
N VAL A 48 -27.58 33.87 -0.77
CA VAL A 48 -28.09 35.20 -1.11
C VAL A 48 -27.32 35.75 -2.33
N GLU A 49 -26.02 35.48 -2.41
CA GLU A 49 -25.10 35.99 -3.41
C GLU A 49 -25.27 35.32 -4.77
N ASN A 50 -25.49 33.99 -4.77
CA ASN A 50 -25.48 33.19 -6.00
C ASN A 50 -26.84 32.55 -6.31
N GLY A 51 -27.82 32.64 -5.40
CA GLY A 51 -29.12 31.99 -5.55
C GLY A 51 -28.97 30.50 -5.79
N GLU A 52 -29.79 29.94 -6.69
CA GLU A 52 -29.76 28.52 -7.08
C GLU A 52 -28.81 28.22 -8.26
N ARG A 53 -27.93 29.16 -8.66
CA ARG A 53 -27.15 29.06 -9.91
C ARG A 53 -26.35 27.75 -9.99
N GLU A 54 -25.77 27.31 -8.88
CA GLU A 54 -24.89 26.15 -8.84
C GLU A 54 -25.71 24.85 -8.87
N LEU A 55 -26.85 24.80 -8.15
CA LEU A 55 -27.81 23.71 -8.28
C LEU A 55 -28.30 23.53 -9.72
N LYS A 56 -28.62 24.64 -10.41
CA LYS A 56 -29.05 24.61 -11.82
C LYS A 56 -27.94 24.11 -12.74
N THR A 57 -26.70 24.48 -12.46
CA THR A 57 -25.53 23.97 -13.17
C THR A 57 -25.38 22.46 -12.95
N THR A 58 -25.47 21.97 -11.71
CA THR A 58 -25.46 20.52 -11.42
C THR A 58 -26.60 19.79 -12.14
N ALA A 59 -27.80 20.36 -12.13
CA ALA A 59 -28.97 19.78 -12.81
C ALA A 59 -28.79 19.73 -14.34
N GLU A 60 -28.05 20.67 -14.93
CA GLU A 60 -27.74 20.69 -16.35
C GLU A 60 -26.69 19.62 -16.74
N TYR A 61 -25.61 19.49 -15.95
CA TYR A 61 -24.46 18.65 -16.33
C TYR A 61 -24.55 17.21 -15.83
N ALA A 62 -25.21 16.94 -14.70
CA ALA A 62 -25.35 15.57 -14.18
C ALA A 62 -26.03 14.61 -15.16
N PRO A 63 -27.08 14.99 -15.92
CA PRO A 63 -27.62 14.15 -16.99
C PRO A 63 -26.64 13.90 -18.13
N LYS A 64 -25.84 14.92 -18.52
CA LYS A 64 -24.82 14.79 -19.57
C LYS A 64 -23.74 13.78 -19.16
N PHE A 65 -23.29 13.84 -17.91
CA PHE A 65 -22.38 12.85 -17.32
C PHE A 65 -22.98 11.44 -17.34
N LYS A 66 -24.24 11.27 -16.88
CA LYS A 66 -24.92 9.96 -16.86
C LYS A 66 -25.17 9.36 -18.25
N ALA A 67 -25.15 10.18 -19.30
CA ALA A 67 -25.32 9.74 -20.68
C ALA A 67 -23.99 9.33 -21.35
N LEU A 68 -22.85 9.45 -20.65
CA LEU A 68 -21.56 9.02 -21.17
C LEU A 68 -21.55 7.51 -21.44
N PRO A 69 -20.87 7.07 -22.52
CA PRO A 69 -20.70 5.65 -22.77
C PRO A 69 -19.88 5.01 -21.64
N PRO A 70 -20.09 3.70 -21.35
CA PRO A 70 -19.24 2.98 -20.42
C PRO A 70 -17.77 3.23 -20.73
N ARG A 71 -17.02 3.65 -19.72
CA ARG A 71 -15.59 3.85 -19.86
C ARG A 71 -14.97 2.55 -20.34
N LYS A 72 -14.28 2.60 -21.47
CA LYS A 72 -13.36 1.52 -21.82
C LYS A 72 -12.16 1.69 -20.89
N PRO A 73 -11.87 0.73 -19.99
CA PRO A 73 -10.66 0.80 -19.19
C PRO A 73 -9.49 1.01 -20.14
N LYS A 74 -8.61 1.97 -19.83
CA LYS A 74 -7.33 2.00 -20.55
C LYS A 74 -6.71 0.63 -20.34
N GLU A 75 -6.40 -0.05 -21.44
CA GLU A 75 -5.70 -1.32 -21.40
C GLU A 75 -4.34 -1.04 -20.74
N VAL A 76 -4.23 -1.36 -19.45
CA VAL A 76 -2.95 -1.32 -18.75
C VAL A 76 -2.15 -2.44 -19.38
N LYS A 77 -1.12 -2.08 -20.14
CA LYS A 77 -0.19 -3.07 -20.69
C LYS A 77 0.55 -3.71 -19.52
N THR A 78 0.00 -4.81 -19.02
CA THR A 78 0.68 -5.65 -18.04
C THR A 78 1.79 -6.43 -18.75
N ALA A 79 2.93 -6.58 -18.08
CA ALA A 79 4.00 -7.46 -18.57
C ALA A 79 3.69 -8.94 -18.33
N ILE A 80 2.66 -9.24 -17.53
CA ILE A 80 2.29 -10.58 -17.09
C ILE A 80 1.26 -11.14 -18.07
N SER A 81 1.58 -12.25 -18.71
CA SER A 81 0.63 -12.92 -19.60
C SER A 81 -0.51 -13.60 -18.82
N GLU A 82 -1.65 -13.79 -19.48
CA GLU A 82 -2.77 -14.55 -18.90
C GLU A 82 -2.34 -15.99 -18.53
N HIS A 83 -1.47 -16.59 -19.33
CA HIS A 83 -0.94 -17.93 -19.04
C HIS A 83 -0.12 -17.98 -17.74
N GLU A 84 0.72 -16.98 -17.52
CA GLU A 84 1.48 -16.84 -16.28
C GLU A 84 0.57 -16.60 -15.08
N ARG A 85 -0.46 -15.76 -15.24
CA ARG A 85 -1.49 -15.53 -14.23
C ARG A 85 -2.20 -16.82 -13.82
N GLN A 86 -2.66 -17.61 -14.81
CA GLN A 86 -3.30 -18.90 -14.55
C GLN A 86 -2.34 -19.91 -13.90
N THR A 87 -1.05 -19.88 -14.27
CA THR A 87 -0.02 -20.71 -13.63
C THR A 87 0.15 -20.37 -12.15
N LEU A 88 0.21 -19.08 -11.83
CA LEU A 88 0.27 -18.60 -10.45
C LEU A 88 -0.99 -19.04 -9.66
N LEU A 89 -2.19 -18.81 -10.20
CA LEU A 89 -3.44 -19.20 -9.53
C LEU A 89 -3.49 -20.70 -9.25
N LYS A 90 -3.04 -21.52 -10.20
CA LYS A 90 -2.95 -22.97 -10.00
C LYS A 90 -1.91 -23.35 -8.93
N ALA A 91 -0.79 -22.64 -8.85
CA ALA A 91 0.23 -22.89 -7.82
C ALA A 91 -0.25 -22.48 -6.41
N LEU A 92 -1.10 -21.46 -6.32
CA LEU A 92 -1.72 -21.01 -5.08
C LEU A 92 -2.97 -21.81 -4.69
N HIS A 93 -3.57 -22.56 -5.63
CA HIS A 93 -4.76 -23.35 -5.37
C HIS A 93 -4.58 -24.31 -4.18
N GLY A 94 -5.50 -24.24 -3.22
CA GLY A 94 -5.47 -25.04 -1.99
C GLY A 94 -4.53 -24.51 -0.90
N LYS A 95 -3.69 -23.50 -1.18
CA LYS A 95 -2.95 -22.77 -0.15
C LYS A 95 -3.87 -21.72 0.46
N LYS A 96 -4.26 -21.90 1.71
CA LYS A 96 -5.01 -20.88 2.44
C LYS A 96 -4.12 -19.68 2.73
N ILE A 97 -4.60 -18.49 2.37
CA ILE A 97 -3.91 -17.21 2.56
C ILE A 97 -4.72 -16.37 3.55
N ALA A 98 -4.13 -16.05 4.69
CA ALA A 98 -4.73 -15.15 5.68
C ALA A 98 -4.44 -13.69 5.32
N LEU A 99 -5.45 -12.83 5.47
CA LEU A 99 -5.29 -11.38 5.46
C LEU A 99 -5.49 -10.85 6.87
N LEU A 100 -4.45 -10.23 7.41
CA LEU A 100 -4.49 -9.59 8.73
C LEU A 100 -5.38 -8.33 8.68
N PRO A 101 -5.94 -7.90 9.81
CA PRO A 101 -6.82 -6.72 9.87
C PRO A 101 -6.19 -5.43 9.34
N ASP A 102 -7.05 -4.45 9.09
CA ASP A 102 -6.71 -3.07 8.72
C ASP A 102 -5.96 -2.94 7.37
N ALA A 103 -6.15 -3.92 6.48
CA ALA A 103 -5.55 -3.94 5.16
C ALA A 103 -6.03 -2.78 4.27
N SER A 104 -5.09 -1.99 3.75
CA SER A 104 -5.36 -0.86 2.85
C SER A 104 -4.30 -0.69 1.74
N SER A 105 -3.43 -1.67 1.55
CA SER A 105 -2.41 -1.68 0.49
C SER A 105 -2.99 -2.07 -0.87
N GLU A 106 -2.56 -1.38 -1.93
CA GLU A 106 -2.92 -1.69 -3.33
C GLU A 106 -2.60 -3.12 -3.75
N ALA A 107 -1.62 -3.76 -3.09
CA ALA A 107 -1.28 -5.15 -3.34
C ALA A 107 -2.47 -6.10 -3.12
N VAL A 108 -3.30 -5.83 -2.11
CA VAL A 108 -4.46 -6.69 -1.80
C VAL A 108 -5.52 -6.59 -2.89
N TRP A 109 -5.81 -5.39 -3.38
CA TRP A 109 -6.74 -5.18 -4.49
C TRP A 109 -6.25 -5.86 -5.76
N THR A 110 -4.95 -5.75 -6.06
CA THR A 110 -4.34 -6.44 -7.20
C THR A 110 -4.52 -7.96 -7.09
N MET A 111 -4.24 -8.56 -5.93
CA MET A 111 -4.43 -10.00 -5.72
C MET A 111 -5.90 -10.45 -5.88
N ILE A 112 -6.84 -9.68 -5.33
CA ILE A 112 -8.29 -9.96 -5.46
C ILE A 112 -8.71 -9.87 -6.92
N ASN A 113 -8.25 -8.86 -7.66
CA ASN A 113 -8.56 -8.68 -9.08
C ASN A 113 -7.99 -9.81 -9.96
N TRP A 114 -6.91 -10.45 -9.53
CA TRP A 114 -6.40 -11.66 -10.17
C TRP A 114 -7.20 -12.92 -9.83
N GLY A 115 -8.11 -12.86 -8.86
CA GLY A 115 -8.90 -14.01 -8.40
C GLY A 115 -8.19 -14.86 -7.34
N ILE A 116 -7.20 -14.32 -6.64
CA ILE A 116 -6.57 -15.02 -5.51
C ILE A 116 -7.54 -15.04 -4.33
N GLU A 117 -7.85 -16.24 -3.83
CA GLU A 117 -8.68 -16.41 -2.65
C GLU A 117 -7.91 -16.03 -1.38
N ILE A 118 -8.40 -14.99 -0.70
CA ILE A 118 -7.81 -14.45 0.52
C ILE A 118 -8.85 -14.51 1.63
N THR A 119 -8.46 -15.00 2.81
CA THR A 119 -9.33 -15.13 3.99
C THR A 119 -8.99 -14.04 5.01
N PRO A 120 -9.83 -13.01 5.19
CA PRO A 120 -9.68 -12.06 6.28
C PRO A 120 -9.81 -12.76 7.63
N ILE A 121 -8.92 -12.43 8.57
CA ILE A 121 -8.97 -12.94 9.95
C ILE A 121 -8.91 -11.79 10.95
N SER A 122 -9.51 -11.98 12.13
CA SER A 122 -9.48 -11.04 13.25
C SER A 122 -8.19 -11.14 14.07
N TRP A 123 -7.87 -10.12 14.86
CA TRP A 123 -6.73 -10.18 15.80
C TRP A 123 -6.91 -11.30 16.84
N GLU A 124 -8.15 -11.59 17.25
CA GLU A 124 -8.52 -12.71 18.13
C GLU A 124 -8.16 -14.06 17.49
N GLN A 125 -8.40 -14.23 16.19
CA GLN A 125 -7.99 -15.43 15.46
C GLN A 125 -6.47 -15.52 15.28
N VAL A 126 -5.77 -14.38 15.15
CA VAL A 126 -4.30 -14.36 15.03
C VAL A 126 -3.64 -14.88 16.30
N VAL A 127 -4.15 -14.52 17.49
CA VAL A 127 -3.56 -14.97 18.76
C VAL A 127 -3.91 -16.41 19.11
N ASP A 128 -4.98 -16.97 18.54
CA ASP A 128 -5.37 -18.37 18.69
C ASP A 128 -4.51 -19.29 17.80
N GLU A 129 -3.59 -20.02 18.41
CA GLU A 129 -2.68 -20.94 17.72
C GLU A 129 -3.39 -22.12 17.02
N SER A 130 -4.57 -22.52 17.51
CA SER A 130 -5.36 -23.56 16.85
C SER A 130 -5.92 -23.09 15.51
N VAL A 131 -6.09 -21.77 15.36
CA VAL A 131 -6.58 -21.13 14.14
C VAL A 131 -5.43 -20.65 13.27
N PHE A 132 -4.52 -19.83 13.81
CA PHE A 132 -3.43 -19.19 13.06
C PHE A 132 -2.10 -19.92 13.26
N ASN A 133 -1.78 -20.77 12.29
CA ASN A 133 -0.54 -21.54 12.20
C ASN A 133 -0.24 -21.91 10.74
N PRO A 134 1.01 -22.35 10.42
CA PRO A 134 1.39 -22.67 9.04
C PRO A 134 0.63 -23.83 8.38
N ASN A 135 0.00 -24.72 9.16
CA ASN A 135 -0.83 -25.80 8.60
C ASN A 135 -2.21 -25.28 8.19
N SER A 136 -2.74 -24.28 8.90
CA SER A 136 -4.02 -23.62 8.58
C SER A 136 -3.86 -22.59 7.47
N PHE A 137 -2.76 -21.84 7.47
CA PHE A 137 -2.47 -20.80 6.49
C PHE A 137 -1.02 -20.93 6.02
N ALA A 138 -0.82 -21.20 4.73
CA ALA A 138 0.52 -21.26 4.16
C ALA A 138 1.17 -19.87 4.07
N VAL A 139 0.32 -18.85 3.90
CA VAL A 139 0.72 -17.44 3.77
C VAL A 139 -0.18 -16.58 4.64
N ALA A 140 0.42 -15.58 5.29
CA ALA A 140 -0.29 -14.51 5.99
C ALA A 140 0.15 -13.17 5.40
N ILE A 141 -0.77 -12.24 5.22
CA ILE A 141 -0.53 -10.94 4.59
C ILE A 141 -0.80 -9.85 5.61
N TYR A 142 0.25 -9.09 5.96
CA TYR A 142 0.10 -7.77 6.54
C TYR A 142 0.05 -6.73 5.41
N ALA A 143 -1.09 -6.07 5.28
CA ALA A 143 -1.32 -5.03 4.28
C ALA A 143 -1.82 -3.72 4.91
N GLY A 144 -1.63 -3.55 6.21
CA GLY A 144 -2.02 -2.35 6.94
C GLY A 144 -0.99 -1.22 6.88
N GLY A 145 -1.32 -0.12 7.53
CA GLY A 145 -0.44 1.05 7.64
C GLY A 145 0.62 0.92 8.74
N GLU A 146 0.95 2.04 9.39
CA GLU A 146 1.92 2.07 10.50
C GLU A 146 1.32 1.62 11.85
N VAL A 147 -0.01 1.62 11.95
CA VAL A 147 -0.76 1.28 13.16
C VAL A 147 -1.22 -0.17 13.08
N TYR A 148 -1.12 -0.88 14.20
CA TYR A 148 -1.74 -2.18 14.37
C TYR A 148 -2.11 -2.41 15.84
N ARG A 149 -2.80 -3.52 16.12
CA ARG A 149 -3.13 -3.96 17.48
C ARG A 149 -2.11 -5.00 17.96
N PRO A 150 -1.11 -4.64 18.79
CA PRO A 150 -0.12 -5.60 19.30
C PRO A 150 -0.68 -6.55 20.37
N THR A 151 -1.82 -6.21 20.99
CA THR A 151 -2.36 -6.91 22.19
C THR A 151 -3.85 -7.17 22.06
N VAL A 152 -4.27 -8.42 22.26
CA VAL A 152 -5.67 -8.84 22.38
C VAL A 152 -5.99 -9.22 23.82
N HIS A 153 -5.28 -10.21 24.37
CA HIS A 153 -5.52 -10.73 25.73
C HIS A 153 -4.33 -10.48 26.66
N ARG A 154 -3.11 -10.59 26.14
CA ARG A 154 -1.86 -10.41 26.90
C ARG A 154 -0.92 -9.50 26.14
N GLN A 155 -0.11 -8.73 26.88
CA GLN A 155 0.82 -7.78 26.28
C GLN A 155 1.64 -8.44 25.14
N ASN A 156 1.54 -7.84 23.96
CA ASN A 156 2.25 -8.24 22.74
C ASN A 156 1.91 -9.64 22.22
N ASP A 157 0.78 -10.25 22.60
CA ASP A 157 0.39 -11.57 22.13
C ASP A 157 0.20 -11.67 20.60
N VAL A 158 -0.21 -10.60 19.93
CA VAL A 158 -0.25 -10.53 18.46
C VAL A 158 1.15 -10.57 17.86
N LEU A 159 2.08 -9.75 18.37
CA LEU A 159 3.47 -9.76 17.92
C LEU A 159 4.08 -11.16 18.08
N ASN A 160 3.88 -11.76 19.25
CA ASN A 160 4.38 -13.10 19.56
C ASN A 160 3.74 -14.17 18.67
N ALA A 161 2.45 -14.05 18.34
CA ALA A 161 1.76 -14.97 17.44
C ALA A 161 2.29 -14.89 16.01
N LEU A 162 2.52 -13.67 15.50
CA LEU A 162 3.13 -13.46 14.18
C LEU A 162 4.56 -14.04 14.14
N ARG A 163 5.35 -13.80 15.19
CA ARG A 163 6.71 -14.36 15.29
C ARG A 163 6.69 -15.89 15.31
N ARG A 164 5.84 -16.49 16.16
CA ARG A 164 5.64 -17.94 16.25
C ARG A 164 5.24 -18.53 14.89
N TYR A 165 4.31 -17.90 14.19
CA TYR A 165 3.86 -18.34 12.87
C TYR A 165 5.02 -18.42 11.87
N VAL A 166 5.88 -17.39 11.80
CA VAL A 166 7.06 -17.38 10.93
C VAL A 166 8.06 -18.46 11.36
N GLU A 167 8.41 -18.53 12.65
CA GLU A 167 9.38 -19.52 13.15
C GLU A 167 8.95 -20.96 12.90
N ALA A 168 7.63 -21.22 12.96
CA ALA A 168 7.04 -22.53 12.72
C ALA A 168 7.00 -22.96 11.24
N GLY A 169 7.33 -22.07 10.29
CA GLY A 169 7.33 -22.39 8.85
C GLY A 169 6.41 -21.52 8.00
N GLY A 170 5.70 -20.58 8.60
CA GLY A 170 4.79 -19.69 7.88
C GLY A 170 5.54 -18.69 7.00
N THR A 171 4.90 -18.31 5.89
CA THR A 171 5.34 -17.13 5.11
C THR A 171 4.49 -15.93 5.51
N LEU A 172 5.13 -14.86 6.01
CA LEU A 172 4.48 -13.59 6.28
C LEU A 172 4.87 -12.58 5.19
N LEU A 173 3.90 -12.17 4.37
CA LEU A 173 4.06 -11.08 3.41
C LEU A 173 3.75 -9.77 4.12
N VAL A 174 4.72 -8.86 4.14
CA VAL A 174 4.58 -7.51 4.69
C VAL A 174 4.58 -6.55 3.53
N LEU A 175 3.37 -6.21 3.09
CA LEU A 175 3.03 -5.40 1.93
C LEU A 175 2.31 -4.13 2.39
N PRO A 176 2.95 -3.30 3.23
CA PRO A 176 2.28 -2.25 3.99
C PRO A 176 1.74 -1.14 3.09
N ALA A 177 0.74 -0.42 3.59
CA ALA A 177 0.18 0.78 2.96
C ALA A 177 0.89 2.08 3.39
N ALA A 178 1.88 1.98 4.27
CA ALA A 178 2.60 3.12 4.84
C ALA A 178 4.05 2.73 5.18
N PRO A 179 4.97 3.69 5.43
CA PRO A 179 6.40 3.42 5.44
C PRO A 179 6.88 2.49 6.56
N MET A 180 6.29 2.58 7.75
CA MET A 180 6.79 1.89 8.94
C MET A 180 5.73 0.93 9.50
N PRO A 181 5.61 -0.31 9.00
CA PRO A 181 4.66 -1.28 9.55
C PRO A 181 4.96 -1.60 11.02
N PHE A 182 3.93 -1.97 11.77
CA PHE A 182 4.03 -2.36 13.18
C PHE A 182 4.68 -1.29 14.10
N HIS A 183 4.51 -0.01 13.78
CA HIS A 183 5.21 1.08 14.45
C HIS A 183 4.42 1.67 15.62
N TYR A 184 3.10 1.78 15.46
CA TYR A 184 2.20 2.33 16.46
C TYR A 184 1.21 1.28 16.96
N ASP A 185 0.95 1.30 18.27
CA ASP A 185 -0.12 0.60 18.94
C ASP A 185 -1.43 1.41 18.82
N GLU A 186 -2.43 0.81 18.18
CA GLU A 186 -3.76 1.40 17.97
C GLU A 186 -4.39 1.90 19.28
N ALA A 187 -4.31 1.11 20.35
CA ALA A 187 -4.94 1.43 21.62
C ALA A 187 -4.33 2.70 22.25
N LYS A 188 -3.00 2.85 22.10
CA LYS A 188 -2.24 3.96 22.69
C LYS A 188 -2.19 5.20 21.81
N ARG A 189 -2.45 5.09 20.50
CA ARG A 189 -2.45 6.26 19.59
C ARG A 189 -3.59 7.24 19.91
N LYS A 190 -4.69 6.76 20.49
CA LYS A 190 -5.80 7.60 20.97
C LYS A 190 -5.39 8.46 22.18
N GLU A 191 -4.28 8.15 22.83
CA GLU A 191 -3.74 8.86 23.99
C GLU A 191 -2.45 9.62 23.61
N ALA A 192 -2.62 10.83 23.04
CA ALA A 192 -1.61 11.87 22.82
C ALA A 192 -0.11 11.44 22.88
N ASN A 193 0.40 10.90 21.75
CA ASN A 193 1.83 10.66 21.47
C ASN A 193 2.54 9.55 22.28
N ARG A 194 1.82 8.60 22.90
CA ARG A 194 2.42 7.43 23.60
C ARG A 194 2.25 6.10 22.86
N GLY A 195 1.94 6.14 21.57
CA GLY A 195 1.61 4.96 20.76
C GLY A 195 2.79 4.19 20.19
N THR A 196 4.02 4.72 20.21
CA THR A 196 5.11 4.10 19.46
C THR A 196 5.65 2.86 20.16
N VAL A 197 5.73 1.76 19.41
CA VAL A 197 6.19 0.46 19.91
C VAL A 197 7.40 -0.09 19.16
N TYR A 198 7.65 0.37 17.93
CA TYR A 198 8.80 -0.06 17.10
C TYR A 198 8.93 -1.60 16.99
N HIS A 199 7.83 -2.32 16.76
CA HIS A 199 7.83 -3.78 16.83
C HIS A 199 8.37 -4.50 15.58
N SER A 200 8.62 -3.79 14.47
CA SER A 200 9.20 -4.39 13.26
C SER A 200 10.49 -5.19 13.52
N PRO A 201 11.54 -4.64 14.19
CA PRO A 201 12.72 -5.43 14.54
C PRO A 201 12.42 -6.65 15.40
N ALA A 202 11.53 -6.54 16.39
CA ALA A 202 11.16 -7.65 17.27
C ALA A 202 10.41 -8.78 16.54
N LEU A 203 9.75 -8.47 15.42
CA LEU A 203 9.16 -9.47 14.54
C LEU A 203 10.21 -10.18 13.67
N GLY A 204 11.39 -9.59 13.49
CA GLY A 204 12.43 -10.05 12.57
C GLY A 204 12.53 -9.22 11.29
N LEU A 205 11.97 -8.00 11.28
CA LEU A 205 12.06 -7.03 10.19
C LEU A 205 13.00 -5.88 10.59
N PRO A 206 14.29 -5.91 10.23
CA PRO A 206 15.26 -4.92 10.64
C PRO A 206 15.15 -3.61 9.82
N LEU A 207 13.98 -2.98 9.89
CA LEU A 207 13.70 -1.70 9.25
C LEU A 207 14.36 -0.55 10.01
N THR A 208 14.86 0.45 9.27
CA THR A 208 15.38 1.69 9.84
C THR A 208 14.64 2.90 9.31
N ILE A 209 14.70 4.00 10.06
CA ILE A 209 14.37 5.33 9.55
C ILE A 209 15.62 5.86 8.86
N ALA A 210 15.61 5.94 7.53
CA ALA A 210 16.72 6.51 6.77
C ALA A 210 16.53 8.02 6.57
N TRP A 211 15.37 8.43 6.06
CA TRP A 211 15.01 9.85 5.92
C TRP A 211 13.50 10.10 5.87
N GLU A 212 13.11 11.32 6.23
CA GLU A 212 11.74 11.83 6.03
C GLU A 212 11.54 12.46 4.64
N SER A 213 12.62 12.85 3.98
CA SER A 213 12.62 13.38 2.61
C SER A 213 13.95 13.03 1.93
N PRO A 214 13.95 12.71 0.62
CA PRO A 214 15.15 12.28 -0.07
C PRO A 214 16.20 13.41 -0.07
N PRO A 215 17.49 13.09 0.12
CA PRO A 215 18.56 14.08 -0.03
C PRO A 215 18.54 14.70 -1.44
N LYS A 216 18.68 16.03 -1.53
CA LYS A 216 18.47 16.77 -2.79
C LYS A 216 19.57 16.52 -3.82
N GLU A 217 20.75 16.20 -3.32
CA GLU A 217 21.98 15.96 -4.06
C GLU A 217 22.07 14.54 -4.62
N LEU A 218 21.23 13.61 -4.15
CA LEU A 218 21.30 12.21 -4.58
C LEU A 218 20.34 11.94 -5.73
N LYS A 219 20.86 11.29 -6.78
CA LYS A 219 20.04 10.66 -7.81
C LYS A 219 19.85 9.18 -7.45
N LEU A 220 18.65 8.84 -7.02
CA LEU A 220 18.34 7.52 -6.46
C LEU A 220 17.64 6.63 -7.48
N ASN A 221 18.12 5.39 -7.63
CA ASN A 221 17.50 4.35 -8.46
C ASN A 221 17.39 3.05 -7.67
N PHE A 222 16.28 2.36 -7.81
CA PHE A 222 16.17 0.97 -7.40
C PHE A 222 16.97 0.10 -8.38
N VAL A 223 17.74 -0.83 -7.84
CA VAL A 223 18.52 -1.82 -8.58
C VAL A 223 18.05 -3.21 -8.19
N VAL A 224 17.64 -4.00 -9.18
CA VAL A 224 17.20 -5.38 -9.00
C VAL A 224 18.42 -6.28 -8.86
N LEU A 225 18.56 -6.95 -7.72
CA LEU A 225 19.69 -7.85 -7.45
C LEU A 225 19.35 -9.31 -7.77
N GLU A 226 18.07 -9.68 -7.69
CA GLU A 226 17.59 -11.04 -7.89
C GLU A 226 16.75 -11.15 -9.17
N GLU A 227 17.40 -10.91 -10.32
CA GLU A 227 16.74 -10.90 -11.65
C GLU A 227 16.03 -12.23 -11.98
N GLY A 228 16.52 -13.37 -11.44
CA GLY A 228 15.86 -14.66 -11.63
C GLY A 228 14.52 -14.79 -10.88
N LEU A 229 14.36 -14.06 -9.78
CA LEU A 229 13.11 -13.99 -9.01
C LEU A 229 12.23 -12.87 -9.55
N LEU A 230 12.80 -11.68 -9.78
CA LEU A 230 12.12 -10.47 -10.25
C LEU A 230 12.21 -10.32 -11.78
N LYS A 231 11.80 -11.35 -12.51
CA LYS A 231 11.98 -11.48 -13.96
C LYS A 231 11.22 -10.44 -14.80
N HIS A 232 10.14 -9.88 -14.27
CA HIS A 232 9.31 -8.90 -14.99
C HIS A 232 9.72 -7.45 -14.70
N LEU A 233 10.65 -7.23 -13.77
CA LEU A 233 11.12 -5.89 -13.44
C LEU A 233 12.26 -5.46 -14.38
N PRO A 234 12.35 -4.17 -14.71
CA PRO A 234 13.56 -3.64 -15.31
C PRO A 234 14.72 -3.75 -14.31
N LYS A 235 15.94 -3.97 -14.81
CA LYS A 235 17.16 -4.10 -13.97
C LYS A 235 17.36 -2.93 -13.01
N GLN A 236 16.94 -1.75 -13.43
CA GLN A 236 16.94 -0.55 -12.60
C GLN A 236 15.78 0.37 -12.97
N PHE A 237 15.29 1.14 -12.00
CA PHE A 237 14.22 2.13 -12.20
C PHE A 237 14.31 3.25 -11.15
N PRO A 238 13.83 4.47 -11.45
CA PRO A 238 14.05 5.63 -10.57
C PRO A 238 13.24 5.54 -9.27
N PHE A 239 13.77 6.17 -8.21
CA PHE A 239 12.99 6.48 -7.01
C PHE A 239 11.84 7.45 -7.34
N PRO A 240 10.64 7.31 -6.72
CA PRO A 240 9.51 8.18 -7.03
C PRO A 240 9.79 9.66 -6.72
N GLN A 241 9.19 10.56 -7.51
CA GLN A 241 9.37 12.01 -7.38
C GLN A 241 8.23 12.71 -6.62
N SER A 242 7.14 11.99 -6.31
CA SER A 242 5.93 12.54 -5.69
C SER A 242 5.27 11.57 -4.71
N GLY A 243 4.31 12.09 -3.94
CA GLY A 243 3.63 11.37 -2.85
C GLY A 243 4.48 11.28 -1.59
N ASP A 244 4.28 10.25 -0.77
CA ASP A 244 5.09 9.99 0.42
C ASP A 244 6.45 9.40 0.01
N LEU A 245 7.54 10.13 0.32
CA LEU A 245 8.92 9.79 -0.05
C LEU A 245 9.76 9.34 1.15
N ARG A 246 9.12 9.04 2.28
CA ARG A 246 9.80 8.56 3.49
C ARG A 246 10.40 7.18 3.22
N TRP A 247 11.71 7.05 3.43
CA TRP A 247 12.42 5.82 3.16
C TRP A 247 12.65 5.03 4.44
N ARG A 248 12.20 3.78 4.42
CA ARG A 248 12.33 2.81 5.51
C ARG A 248 12.95 1.52 4.97
N PRO A 249 14.27 1.50 4.71
CA PRO A 249 14.91 0.34 4.16
C PRO A 249 15.03 -0.76 5.20
N LEU A 250 15.07 -1.99 4.71
CA LEU A 250 15.57 -3.12 5.47
C LEU A 250 17.12 -3.14 5.39
N LEU A 251 17.77 -3.29 6.54
CA LEU A 251 19.23 -3.35 6.65
C LEU A 251 19.67 -4.75 7.14
N PRO A 252 20.32 -5.58 6.30
CA PRO A 252 20.78 -6.91 6.68
C PRO A 252 21.68 -6.94 7.92
N GLU A 253 22.54 -5.93 8.08
CA GLU A 253 23.47 -5.80 9.20
C GLU A 253 22.78 -5.59 10.56
N ARG A 254 21.48 -5.26 10.55
CA ARG A 254 20.64 -5.14 11.74
C ARG A 254 19.76 -6.36 11.98
N ALA A 255 19.83 -7.37 11.11
CA ALA A 255 19.09 -8.61 11.29
C ALA A 255 19.60 -9.39 12.51
N GLU A 256 18.73 -10.21 13.08
CA GLU A 256 19.12 -11.13 14.16
C GLU A 256 20.19 -12.12 13.67
N PRO A 257 21.12 -12.58 14.53
CA PRO A 257 22.26 -13.42 14.11
C PRO A 257 21.89 -14.73 13.39
N ASN A 258 20.70 -15.28 13.66
CA ASN A 258 20.18 -16.50 13.07
C ASN A 258 19.30 -16.27 11.83
N ALA A 259 19.00 -15.00 11.49
CA ALA A 259 18.22 -14.66 10.33
C ALA A 259 19.11 -14.66 9.07
N LYS A 260 18.57 -15.14 7.95
CA LYS A 260 19.21 -15.02 6.64
C LYS A 260 18.45 -14.01 5.81
N VAL A 261 19.11 -12.94 5.40
CA VAL A 261 18.50 -11.88 4.58
C VAL A 261 18.94 -12.06 3.13
N LYS A 262 17.95 -12.18 2.24
CA LYS A 262 18.14 -12.15 0.78
C LYS A 262 17.53 -10.85 0.26
N ILE A 263 18.36 -9.92 -0.19
CA ILE A 263 17.90 -8.67 -0.80
C ILE A 263 17.42 -8.98 -2.21
N LEU A 264 16.19 -8.56 -2.56
CA LEU A 264 15.65 -8.72 -3.90
C LEU A 264 15.95 -7.49 -4.77
N LEU A 265 15.76 -6.31 -4.20
CA LEU A 265 16.13 -5.03 -4.79
C LEU A 265 16.50 -4.03 -3.69
N GLU A 266 17.40 -3.12 -4.03
CA GLU A 266 17.88 -2.06 -3.13
C GLU A 266 17.88 -0.70 -3.81
N LEU A 267 17.95 0.34 -2.99
CA LEU A 267 18.06 1.71 -3.46
C LEU A 267 19.54 2.10 -3.54
N GLN A 268 20.03 2.51 -4.71
CA GLN A 268 21.40 2.99 -4.90
C GLN A 268 21.41 4.45 -5.36
N ASP A 269 22.46 5.19 -4.98
CA ASP A 269 22.78 6.46 -5.63
C ASP A 269 23.61 6.27 -6.92
N ASP A 270 23.92 7.37 -7.61
CA ASP A 270 24.68 7.36 -8.86
C ASP A 270 26.16 6.95 -8.70
N SER A 271 26.67 6.90 -7.47
CA SER A 271 27.98 6.32 -7.16
C SER A 271 27.92 4.79 -7.00
N GLY A 272 26.72 4.19 -7.04
CA GLY A 272 26.48 2.76 -6.79
C GLY A 272 26.44 2.42 -5.30
N LYS A 273 26.40 3.40 -4.41
CA LYS A 273 26.31 3.16 -2.97
C LYS A 273 24.88 2.78 -2.60
N SER A 274 24.72 1.65 -1.91
CA SER A 274 23.43 1.20 -1.37
C SER A 274 22.97 2.07 -0.20
N HIS A 275 21.67 2.36 -0.20
CA HIS A 275 20.91 3.01 0.86
C HIS A 275 19.89 2.05 1.50
N GLY A 276 20.12 0.74 1.33
CA GLY A 276 19.34 -0.33 1.94
C GLY A 276 18.27 -0.93 1.03
N ALA A 277 17.65 -2.02 1.49
CA ALA A 277 16.77 -2.84 0.68
C ALA A 277 15.33 -2.29 0.64
N GLY A 278 14.77 -2.23 -0.58
CA GLY A 278 13.36 -1.92 -0.83
C GLY A 278 12.46 -3.14 -0.91
N ALA A 279 13.01 -4.29 -1.28
CA ALA A 279 12.35 -5.58 -1.10
C ALA A 279 13.37 -6.64 -0.69
N ALA A 280 12.99 -7.49 0.26
CA ALA A 280 13.87 -8.52 0.80
C ALA A 280 13.08 -9.68 1.40
N ILE A 281 13.72 -10.85 1.46
CA ILE A 281 13.24 -12.02 2.17
C ILE A 281 14.12 -12.22 3.40
N VAL A 282 13.51 -12.26 4.58
CA VAL A 282 14.17 -12.60 5.84
C VAL A 282 13.73 -13.99 6.26
N SER A 283 14.62 -14.97 6.17
CA SER A 283 14.35 -16.33 6.62
C SER A 283 14.68 -16.46 8.11
N ILE A 284 13.70 -16.92 8.90
CA ILE A 284 13.78 -17.04 10.36
C ILE A 284 13.14 -18.36 10.78
N GLY A 285 13.85 -19.16 11.56
CA GLY A 285 13.39 -20.51 11.92
C GLY A 285 13.17 -21.36 10.67
N LYS A 286 11.96 -21.90 10.51
CA LYS A 286 11.57 -22.68 9.33
C LYS A 286 10.86 -21.86 8.25
N GLY A 287 10.47 -20.63 8.56
CA GLY A 287 9.67 -19.78 7.67
C GLY A 287 10.41 -18.54 7.23
N ARG A 288 9.64 -17.55 6.76
CA ARG A 288 10.20 -16.33 6.18
C ARG A 288 9.23 -15.16 6.28
N ILE A 289 9.81 -13.98 6.28
CA ILE A 289 9.11 -12.71 6.09
C ILE A 289 9.54 -12.14 4.74
N VAL A 290 8.58 -11.76 3.89
CA VAL A 290 8.85 -11.05 2.65
C VAL A 290 8.41 -9.61 2.84
N TYR A 291 9.35 -8.68 2.76
CA TYR A 291 9.10 -7.25 2.91
C TYR A 291 9.18 -6.57 1.56
N VAL A 292 8.24 -5.67 1.30
CA VAL A 292 8.27 -4.72 0.18
C VAL A 292 7.97 -3.33 0.72
N TRP A 293 8.80 -2.35 0.38
CA TRP A 293 8.56 -0.96 0.74
C TRP A 293 7.29 -0.45 0.05
N PHE A 294 6.41 0.18 0.83
CA PHE A 294 5.02 0.47 0.44
C PHE A 294 4.84 1.12 -0.93
N ARG A 295 5.67 2.10 -1.31
CA ARG A 295 5.53 2.77 -2.62
C ARG A 295 5.85 1.86 -3.80
N LEU A 296 6.68 0.84 -3.65
CA LEU A 296 6.92 -0.11 -4.75
C LEU A 296 5.63 -0.81 -5.19
N LEU A 297 4.64 -0.90 -4.30
CA LEU A 297 3.34 -1.52 -4.58
C LEU A 297 2.37 -0.58 -5.30
N ASP A 298 2.59 0.75 -5.25
CA ASP A 298 1.75 1.76 -5.92
C ASP A 298 2.40 2.39 -7.16
N MET A 299 3.66 2.05 -7.43
CA MET A 299 4.38 2.41 -8.66
C MET A 299 3.91 1.56 -9.84
N ASP A 300 4.21 2.00 -11.07
CA ASP A 300 3.88 1.28 -12.32
C ASP A 300 4.47 -0.14 -12.40
N ILE A 301 5.46 -0.47 -11.55
CA ILE A 301 6.10 -1.80 -11.44
C ILE A 301 5.43 -2.71 -10.40
N GLY A 302 4.47 -2.19 -9.63
CA GLY A 302 3.93 -2.86 -8.44
C GLY A 302 3.22 -4.17 -8.78
N GLU A 303 2.50 -4.20 -9.91
CA GLU A 303 1.84 -5.41 -10.41
C GLU A 303 2.88 -6.52 -10.69
N GLN A 304 3.95 -6.19 -11.42
CA GLN A 304 5.03 -7.12 -11.78
C GLN A 304 5.79 -7.61 -10.55
N LEU A 305 6.11 -6.70 -9.63
CA LEU A 305 6.83 -7.04 -8.39
C LEU A 305 6.03 -8.00 -7.53
N LEU A 306 4.74 -7.72 -7.36
CA LEU A 306 3.84 -8.58 -6.61
C LEU A 306 3.71 -9.96 -7.26
N PHE A 307 3.54 -10.00 -8.59
CA PHE A 307 3.44 -11.26 -9.33
C PHE A 307 4.67 -12.13 -9.15
N ASP A 308 5.86 -11.56 -9.28
CA ASP A 308 7.13 -12.26 -9.16
C ASP A 308 7.38 -12.78 -7.73
N ILE A 309 7.04 -11.97 -6.72
CA ILE A 309 7.11 -12.38 -5.32
C ILE A 309 6.18 -13.56 -5.05
N LEU A 310 4.92 -13.49 -5.48
CA LEU A 310 3.94 -14.55 -5.25
C LEU A 310 4.30 -15.83 -6.01
N SER A 311 4.91 -15.70 -7.20
CA SER A 311 5.39 -16.84 -7.99
C SER A 311 6.57 -17.57 -7.34
N ALA A 312 7.27 -16.92 -6.40
CA ALA A 312 8.40 -17.48 -5.66
C ALA A 312 8.01 -18.09 -4.29
N LEU A 313 6.71 -18.16 -3.97
CA LEU A 313 6.20 -18.71 -2.72
C LEU A 313 6.08 -20.24 -2.72
#